data_AF-A0A7S0CA97-F1
#
_entry.id   AF-A0A7S0CA97-F1
#
_cell.length_a   1.000
_cell.length_b   1.000
_cell.length_c   1.000
_cell.angle_alpha   90.00
_cell.angle_beta   90.00
_cell.angle_gamma   90.00
#
_symmetry.space_group_name_H-M   'P 1'
#
loop_
_entity.id
_entity.type
_entity.pdbx_description
1 polymer ?
#
loop_
_entity_poly.entity_id
_entity_poly.type
_entity_poly.pdbx_seq_one_letter_code
_entity_poly.pdbx_strand_id
1 'polypeptide(L)'
;MMRHQSSFQFAFPPELADMLKLLHHLRRGSLLNASLLSVDDRCSLRALFLRLPHQECHLMLSPVVFSTRVNTVCPADPPNLLIELEEVPPQTLALWDDVVIAADHFDALFVWSGKSLNNCHTIIDRSNKYDTIRQDSRDFLLQATSHRFPSPTLYNLEEGESMSRRLTSRLAPSHVDPPEQQLAHFERLSLLTSDELHRLRNKFRFCNDTSGDTSFRKWFWDVVSATSKVAKDGQSLTL
;
A
#
# COMPACT_ATOMS: atom_id res chain seq x y z
N MET A 1 -6.33 -25.13 17.70
CA MET A 1 -5.48 -24.02 17.24
C MET A 1 -6.39 -22.81 17.07
N MET A 2 -6.48 -21.95 18.10
CA MET A 2 -7.38 -20.79 18.07
C MET A 2 -6.81 -19.76 17.11
N ARG A 3 -7.53 -19.43 16.02
CA ARG A 3 -7.22 -18.24 15.23
C ARG A 3 -7.39 -17.05 16.17
N HIS A 4 -6.34 -16.24 16.34
CA HIS A 4 -6.48 -14.94 16.99
C HIS A 4 -7.48 -14.12 16.16
N GLN A 5 -8.73 -14.09 16.60
CA GLN A 5 -9.71 -13.14 16.07
C GLN A 5 -9.22 -11.76 16.51
N SER A 6 -8.83 -10.92 15.56
CA SER A 6 -8.45 -9.55 15.91
C SER A 6 -9.63 -8.85 16.58
N SER A 7 -9.36 -7.99 17.56
CA SER A 7 -10.40 -7.19 18.25
C SER A 7 -11.38 -6.49 17.28
N PHE A 8 -10.93 -6.21 16.06
CA PHE A 8 -11.73 -5.71 14.94
C PHE A 8 -12.80 -6.69 14.45
N GLN A 9 -12.47 -7.98 14.26
CA GLN A 9 -13.44 -9.02 13.85
C GLN A 9 -14.49 -9.29 14.93
N PHE A 10 -14.14 -9.07 16.20
CA PHE A 10 -15.08 -9.16 17.31
C PHE A 10 -16.03 -7.96 17.37
N ALA A 11 -15.52 -6.75 17.12
CA ALA A 11 -16.28 -5.51 17.25
C ALA A 11 -17.10 -5.15 15.99
N PHE A 12 -16.82 -5.76 14.84
CA PHE A 12 -17.43 -5.36 13.58
C PHE A 12 -17.74 -6.56 12.66
N PRO A 13 -18.89 -6.57 11.95
CA PRO A 13 -19.24 -7.67 11.05
C PRO A 13 -18.15 -7.88 9.98
N PRO A 14 -17.66 -9.11 9.78
CA PRO A 14 -16.59 -9.39 8.83
C PRO A 14 -16.98 -9.05 7.39
N GLU A 15 -18.27 -9.12 7.03
CA GLU A 15 -18.78 -8.80 5.70
C GLU A 15 -18.62 -7.31 5.33
N LEU A 16 -18.55 -6.43 6.34
CA LEU A 16 -18.39 -5.00 6.14
C LEU A 16 -16.95 -4.52 6.38
N ALA A 17 -16.05 -5.43 6.78
CA ALA A 17 -14.68 -5.11 7.14
C ALA A 17 -13.92 -4.41 6.01
N ASP A 18 -14.04 -4.92 4.80
CA ASP A 18 -13.32 -4.39 3.64
C ASP A 18 -13.87 -3.04 3.20
N MET A 19 -15.18 -2.82 3.37
CA MET A 19 -15.79 -1.50 3.15
C MET A 19 -15.18 -0.44 4.08
N LEU A 20 -14.92 -0.76 5.36
CA LEU A 20 -14.26 0.19 6.26
C LEU A 20 -12.84 0.54 5.82
N LYS A 21 -12.08 -0.45 5.36
CA LYS A 21 -10.74 -0.22 4.81
C LYS A 21 -10.82 0.69 3.59
N LEU A 22 -11.77 0.45 2.69
CA LEU A 22 -12.02 1.29 1.52
C LEU A 22 -12.41 2.71 1.90
N LEU A 23 -13.29 2.90 2.89
CA LEU A 23 -13.68 4.22 3.39
C LEU A 23 -12.49 4.98 3.99
N HIS A 24 -11.63 4.27 4.74
CA HIS A 24 -10.40 4.85 5.25
C HIS A 24 -9.47 5.30 4.12
N HIS A 25 -9.31 4.49 3.07
CA HIS A 25 -8.54 4.87 1.88
C HIS A 25 -9.17 6.03 1.12
N LEU A 26 -10.48 6.01 0.86
CA LEU A 26 -11.23 7.07 0.20
C LEU A 26 -11.07 8.42 0.90
N ARG A 27 -11.15 8.46 2.23
CA ARG A 27 -10.95 9.68 3.03
C ARG A 27 -9.57 10.29 2.78
N ARG A 28 -8.54 9.47 2.65
CA ARG A 28 -7.16 9.93 2.44
C ARG A 28 -6.82 10.18 0.97
N GLY A 29 -7.53 9.50 0.06
CA GLY A 29 -7.25 9.46 -1.36
C GLY A 29 -7.57 10.76 -2.10
N SER A 30 -7.21 10.79 -3.39
CA SER A 30 -7.30 11.96 -4.27
C SER A 30 -8.73 12.47 -4.50
N LEU A 31 -9.74 11.63 -4.28
CA LEU A 31 -11.14 12.01 -4.45
C LEU A 31 -11.63 12.97 -3.37
N LEU A 32 -11.26 12.76 -2.10
CA LEU A 32 -11.75 13.56 -0.97
C LEU A 32 -10.69 14.49 -0.38
N ASN A 33 -9.43 14.07 -0.37
CA ASN A 33 -8.36 14.84 0.26
C ASN A 33 -7.95 16.03 -0.60
N ALA A 34 -8.14 17.24 -0.07
CA ALA A 34 -7.82 18.48 -0.77
C ALA A 34 -6.31 18.77 -0.88
N SER A 35 -5.49 18.15 -0.05
CA SER A 35 -4.05 18.44 0.01
C SER A 35 -3.22 17.74 -1.06
N LEU A 36 -3.78 16.73 -1.75
CA LEU A 36 -3.03 15.92 -2.71
C LEU A 36 -3.02 16.50 -4.13
N LEU A 37 -4.08 17.20 -4.52
CA LEU A 37 -4.33 17.61 -5.89
C LEU A 37 -4.98 19.00 -5.94
N SER A 38 -4.78 19.69 -7.06
CA SER A 38 -5.46 20.96 -7.33
C SER A 38 -6.98 20.75 -7.38
N VAL A 39 -7.74 21.85 -7.25
CA VAL A 39 -9.21 21.78 -7.31
C VAL A 39 -9.68 21.24 -8.67
N ASP A 40 -9.04 21.65 -9.76
CA ASP A 40 -9.40 21.24 -11.12
C ASP A 40 -9.11 19.76 -11.38
N ASP A 41 -7.95 19.26 -10.92
CA ASP A 41 -7.60 17.85 -11.02
C ASP A 41 -8.60 16.98 -10.24
N ARG A 42 -8.99 17.41 -9.04
CA ARG A 42 -9.99 16.69 -8.23
C ARG A 42 -11.36 16.70 -8.88
N CYS A 43 -11.78 17.83 -9.46
CA CYS A 43 -13.05 17.92 -10.20
C CYS A 43 -13.05 16.94 -11.38
N SER A 44 -11.94 16.86 -12.11
CA SER A 44 -11.75 15.93 -13.23
C SER A 44 -11.82 14.47 -12.78
N LEU A 45 -11.13 14.11 -11.69
CA LEU A 45 -11.18 12.75 -11.13
C LEU A 45 -12.58 12.38 -10.63
N ARG A 46 -13.28 13.29 -9.95
CA ARG A 46 -14.66 13.05 -9.49
C ARG A 46 -15.62 12.85 -10.66
N ALA A 47 -15.47 13.63 -11.72
CA ALA A 47 -16.28 13.48 -12.93
C ALA A 47 -16.03 12.11 -13.60
N LEU A 48 -14.80 11.61 -13.60
CA LEU A 48 -14.48 10.27 -14.07
C LEU A 48 -15.09 9.19 -13.16
N PHE A 49 -14.91 9.29 -11.84
CA PHE A 49 -15.45 8.33 -10.87
C PHE A 49 -16.97 8.10 -11.04
N LEU A 50 -17.73 9.16 -11.32
CA LEU A 50 -19.19 9.06 -11.52
C LEU A 50 -19.60 8.36 -12.82
N ARG A 51 -18.68 8.15 -13.76
CA ARG A 51 -18.93 7.57 -15.09
C ARG A 51 -18.32 6.18 -15.27
N LEU A 52 -17.41 5.80 -14.37
CA LEU A 52 -16.65 4.56 -14.49
C LEU A 52 -17.45 3.35 -13.99
N PRO A 53 -17.15 2.15 -14.50
CA PRO A 53 -17.72 0.93 -13.97
C PRO A 53 -17.19 0.66 -12.55
N HIS A 54 -17.95 -0.11 -11.77
CA HIS A 54 -17.66 -0.40 -10.36
C HIS A 54 -16.21 -0.86 -10.09
N GLN A 55 -15.66 -1.73 -10.95
CA GLN A 55 -14.29 -2.24 -10.80
C GLN A 55 -13.24 -1.12 -10.87
N GLU A 56 -13.36 -0.22 -11.84
CA GLU A 56 -12.44 0.92 -12.00
C GLU A 56 -12.63 1.96 -10.89
N CYS A 57 -13.88 2.17 -10.45
CA CYS A 57 -14.16 3.00 -9.27
C CYS A 57 -13.41 2.48 -8.04
N HIS A 58 -13.34 1.16 -7.85
CA HIS A 58 -12.64 0.55 -6.73
C HIS A 58 -11.14 0.92 -6.71
N LEU A 59 -10.50 0.95 -7.87
CA LEU A 59 -9.10 1.36 -8.05
C LEU A 59 -8.88 2.86 -7.76
N MET A 60 -9.91 3.68 -7.92
CA MET A 60 -9.87 5.09 -7.52
C MET A 60 -10.05 5.28 -6.01
N LEU A 61 -10.68 4.32 -5.31
CA LEU A 61 -10.88 4.36 -3.85
C LEU A 61 -9.62 3.94 -3.10
N SER A 62 -9.01 2.83 -3.52
CA SER A 62 -7.82 2.25 -2.90
C SER A 62 -6.91 1.67 -3.98
N PRO A 63 -5.59 1.88 -3.89
CA PRO A 63 -4.67 1.25 -4.83
C PRO A 63 -4.65 -0.26 -4.63
N VAL A 64 -4.47 -0.99 -5.73
CA VAL A 64 -4.05 -2.39 -5.70
C VAL A 64 -2.51 -2.40 -5.74
N VAL A 65 -1.90 -3.17 -4.86
CA VAL A 65 -0.45 -3.18 -4.67
C VAL A 65 0.05 -4.62 -4.78
N PHE A 66 1.04 -4.82 -5.62
CA PHE A 66 1.74 -6.08 -5.79
C PHE A 66 3.19 -5.92 -5.32
N SER A 67 3.73 -6.97 -4.70
CA SER A 67 5.10 -7.01 -4.25
C SER A 67 5.84 -8.21 -4.82
N THR A 68 7.04 -7.97 -5.31
CA THR A 68 8.00 -8.98 -5.73
C THR A 68 9.26 -8.84 -4.92
N ARG A 69 9.65 -9.92 -4.23
CA ARG A 69 10.93 -9.99 -3.52
C ARG A 69 11.99 -10.58 -4.45
N VAL A 70 13.16 -9.96 -4.52
CA VAL A 70 14.16 -10.38 -5.53
C VAL A 70 14.89 -11.68 -5.15
N ASN A 71 14.90 -12.02 -3.86
CA ASN A 71 15.55 -13.22 -3.33
C ASN A 71 14.76 -14.52 -3.57
N THR A 72 13.49 -14.46 -3.99
CA THR A 72 12.67 -15.66 -4.28
C THR A 72 12.80 -16.14 -5.72
N VAL A 73 13.33 -15.31 -6.63
CA VAL A 73 13.56 -15.70 -8.03
C VAL A 73 14.88 -16.48 -8.11
N CYS A 74 14.83 -17.80 -8.29
CA CYS A 74 16.03 -18.64 -8.33
C CYS A 74 16.84 -18.37 -9.61
N PRO A 75 18.18 -18.30 -9.54
CA PRO A 75 19.04 -18.12 -10.72
C PRO A 75 19.07 -19.33 -11.68
N ALA A 76 18.44 -20.44 -11.31
CA ALA A 76 18.34 -21.65 -12.12
C ALA A 76 17.03 -21.74 -12.92
N ASP A 77 16.11 -20.79 -12.73
CA ASP A 77 14.82 -20.82 -13.40
C ASP A 77 14.92 -20.27 -14.83
N PRO A 78 14.23 -20.88 -15.80
CA PRO A 78 14.29 -20.46 -17.20
C PRO A 78 13.87 -19.00 -17.38
N PRO A 79 14.34 -18.30 -18.44
CA PRO A 79 14.12 -16.87 -18.69
C PRO A 79 12.64 -16.47 -18.92
N ASN A 80 11.70 -17.41 -18.79
CA ASN A 80 10.25 -17.22 -18.92
C ASN A 80 9.52 -17.33 -17.56
N LEU A 81 10.23 -17.31 -16.43
CA LEU A 81 9.56 -17.37 -15.13
C LEU A 81 8.80 -16.06 -14.91
N LEU A 82 7.48 -16.12 -15.08
CA LEU A 82 6.52 -15.11 -14.67
C LEU A 82 6.90 -14.63 -13.26
N ILE A 83 7.11 -13.33 -13.11
CA ILE A 83 7.31 -12.74 -11.80
C ILE A 83 6.12 -13.11 -10.93
N GLU A 84 6.40 -13.69 -9.77
CA GLU A 84 5.40 -13.94 -8.75
C GLU A 84 5.04 -12.60 -8.09
N LEU A 85 4.15 -11.86 -8.76
CA LEU A 85 3.54 -10.64 -8.24
C LEU A 85 2.47 -11.05 -7.22
N GLU A 86 2.81 -10.91 -5.95
CA GLU A 86 1.90 -11.21 -4.85
C GLU A 86 1.15 -9.95 -4.44
N GLU A 87 -0.18 -10.01 -4.39
CA GLU A 87 -0.99 -8.90 -3.90
C GLU A 87 -0.73 -8.68 -2.40
N VAL A 88 -0.43 -7.42 -2.02
CA VAL A 88 -0.16 -7.01 -0.65
C VAL A 88 -1.11 -5.89 -0.23
N PRO A 89 -1.40 -5.77 1.08
CA PRO A 89 -2.21 -4.66 1.57
C PRO A 89 -1.60 -3.30 1.17
N PRO A 90 -2.42 -2.32 0.75
CA PRO A 90 -1.97 -0.99 0.35
C PRO A 90 -1.54 -0.12 1.55
N GLN A 91 -0.51 -0.56 2.26
CA GLN A 91 -0.06 0.04 3.51
C GLN A 91 1.44 0.35 3.44
N THR A 92 1.90 1.31 4.23
CA THR A 92 3.31 1.74 4.26
C THR A 92 4.26 0.58 4.60
N LEU A 93 3.80 -0.40 5.38
CA LEU A 93 4.60 -1.57 5.75
C LEU A 93 4.85 -2.54 4.59
N ALA A 94 4.23 -2.37 3.42
CA ALA A 94 4.56 -3.13 2.22
C ALA A 94 5.89 -2.68 1.55
N LEU A 95 6.41 -1.50 1.90
CA LEU A 95 7.57 -0.88 1.25
C LEU A 95 8.91 -1.33 1.87
N TRP A 96 9.25 -2.61 1.71
CA TRP A 96 10.49 -3.21 2.22
C TRP A 96 11.73 -2.75 1.45
N ASP A 97 12.92 -2.97 2.01
CA ASP A 97 14.19 -2.55 1.40
C ASP A 97 14.55 -3.35 0.13
N ASP A 98 14.13 -4.62 0.05
CA ASP A 98 14.56 -5.61 -0.95
C ASP A 98 13.43 -6.07 -1.90
N VAL A 99 12.40 -5.23 -2.06
CA VAL A 99 11.23 -5.51 -2.90
C VAL A 99 11.05 -4.48 -4.01
N VAL A 100 10.46 -4.94 -5.11
CA VAL A 100 9.86 -4.09 -6.14
C VAL A 100 8.34 -4.10 -5.93
N ILE A 101 7.73 -2.93 -5.99
CA ILE A 101 6.30 -2.74 -5.81
C ILE A 101 5.70 -2.25 -7.13
N ALA A 102 4.68 -2.95 -7.61
CA ALA A 102 3.83 -2.52 -8.72
C ALA A 102 2.47 -2.12 -8.15
N ALA A 103 2.04 -0.88 -8.36
CA ALA A 103 0.77 -0.41 -7.82
C ALA A 103 -0.08 0.31 -8.88
N ASP A 104 -1.38 0.04 -8.86
CA ASP A 104 -2.39 0.67 -9.71
C ASP A 104 -3.37 1.45 -8.83
N HIS A 105 -3.48 2.76 -9.08
CA HIS A 105 -4.48 3.63 -8.46
C HIS A 105 -5.37 4.29 -9.52
N PHE A 106 -5.75 3.60 -10.59
CA PHE A 106 -6.56 4.14 -11.68
C PHE A 106 -5.92 5.29 -12.48
N ASP A 107 -5.69 6.46 -11.88
CA ASP A 107 -5.10 7.67 -12.46
C ASP A 107 -3.58 7.59 -12.63
N ALA A 108 -2.94 6.80 -11.78
CA ALA A 108 -1.50 6.66 -11.71
C ALA A 108 -1.07 5.21 -11.50
N LEU A 109 -0.01 4.82 -12.19
CA LEU A 109 0.71 3.57 -12.04
C LEU A 109 2.06 3.84 -11.38
N PHE A 110 2.48 2.95 -10.49
CA PHE A 110 3.73 3.09 -9.77
C PHE A 110 4.54 1.82 -9.87
N VAL A 111 5.80 1.95 -10.28
CA VAL A 111 6.84 0.93 -10.10
C VAL A 111 7.82 1.52 -9.10
N TRP A 112 7.84 0.99 -7.88
CA TRP A 112 8.68 1.49 -6.79
C TRP A 112 9.74 0.46 -6.40
N SER A 113 10.97 0.93 -6.15
CA SER A 113 12.09 0.06 -5.75
C SER A 113 12.66 0.42 -4.39
N GLY A 114 12.79 -0.60 -3.54
CA GLY A 114 13.39 -0.48 -2.21
C GLY A 114 14.87 -0.12 -2.22
N LYS A 115 15.34 0.45 -1.11
CA LYS A 115 16.69 1.00 -0.96
C LYS A 115 17.83 0.01 -1.23
N SER A 116 17.67 -1.26 -0.86
CA SER A 116 18.71 -2.27 -1.09
C SER A 116 18.93 -2.54 -2.58
N LEU A 117 17.90 -2.35 -3.40
CA LEU A 117 17.96 -2.51 -4.85
C LEU A 117 18.67 -1.34 -5.54
N ASN A 118 18.58 -0.14 -4.96
CA ASN A 118 19.18 1.08 -5.52
C ASN A 118 20.70 1.14 -5.23
N ASN A 119 21.15 0.59 -4.09
CA ASN A 119 22.54 0.66 -3.64
C ASN A 119 23.44 -0.50 -4.11
N CYS A 120 22.94 -1.36 -4.99
CA CYS A 120 23.76 -2.39 -5.62
C CYS A 120 24.90 -1.73 -6.41
N HIS A 121 26.12 -1.72 -5.85
CA HIS A 121 27.23 -0.85 -6.28
C HIS A 121 28.04 -1.41 -7.45
N THR A 122 27.78 -2.65 -7.86
CA THR A 122 28.43 -3.29 -9.02
C THR A 122 27.56 -3.07 -10.27
N ILE A 123 28.16 -2.45 -11.30
CA ILE A 123 27.54 -2.24 -12.63
C ILE A 123 27.02 -3.56 -13.24
N ILE A 124 27.61 -4.68 -12.85
CA ILE A 124 27.29 -6.04 -13.34
C ILE A 124 26.02 -6.61 -12.68
N ASP A 125 25.72 -6.24 -11.44
CA ASP A 125 24.55 -6.73 -10.70
C ASP A 125 23.31 -5.88 -10.94
N ARG A 126 23.47 -4.57 -11.22
CA ARG A 126 22.36 -3.68 -11.61
C ARG A 126 21.73 -4.09 -12.93
N SER A 127 22.53 -4.56 -13.88
CA SER A 127 22.21 -4.45 -15.31
C SER A 127 21.27 -5.50 -15.90
N ASN A 128 20.93 -6.59 -15.20
CA ASN A 128 20.00 -7.58 -15.77
C ASN A 128 18.86 -7.95 -14.81
N LYS A 129 19.12 -8.52 -13.63
CA LYS A 129 18.02 -9.11 -12.84
C LYS A 129 17.00 -8.08 -12.32
N TYR A 130 17.48 -6.99 -11.72
CA TYR A 130 16.60 -5.99 -11.10
C TYR A 130 15.89 -5.13 -12.15
N ASP A 131 16.58 -4.77 -13.22
CA ASP A 131 16.01 -4.02 -14.33
C ASP A 131 14.95 -4.84 -15.07
N THR A 132 15.16 -6.15 -15.26
CA THR A 132 14.13 -7.07 -15.77
C THR A 132 12.91 -7.08 -14.85
N ILE A 133 13.08 -7.21 -13.53
CA ILE A 133 11.95 -7.21 -12.59
C ILE A 133 11.15 -5.90 -12.65
N ARG A 134 11.84 -4.75 -12.75
CA ARG A 134 11.19 -3.44 -12.92
C ARG A 134 10.45 -3.35 -14.25
N GLN A 135 11.05 -3.84 -15.32
CA GLN A 135 10.48 -3.81 -16.66
C GLN A 135 9.26 -4.73 -16.78
N ASP A 136 9.34 -5.94 -16.27
CA ASP A 136 8.22 -6.89 -16.24
C ASP A 136 7.07 -6.36 -15.38
N SER A 137 7.37 -5.74 -14.22
CA SER A 137 6.36 -5.08 -13.38
C SER A 137 5.68 -3.92 -14.11
N ARG A 138 6.45 -3.16 -14.90
CA ARG A 138 5.94 -2.09 -15.75
C ARG A 138 5.02 -2.65 -16.84
N ASP A 139 5.46 -3.68 -17.53
CA ASP A 139 4.73 -4.29 -18.65
C ASP A 139 3.44 -4.97 -18.16
N PHE A 140 3.48 -5.61 -16.99
CA PHE A 140 2.30 -6.12 -16.29
C PHE A 140 1.24 -5.01 -16.06
N LEU A 141 1.65 -3.86 -15.50
CA LEU A 141 0.73 -2.74 -15.26
C LEU A 141 0.20 -2.13 -16.56
N LEU A 142 1.05 -1.96 -17.58
CA LEU A 142 0.64 -1.40 -18.88
C LEU A 142 -0.32 -2.33 -19.62
N GLN A 143 -0.10 -3.65 -19.54
CA GLN A 143 -1.01 -4.64 -20.11
C GLN A 143 -2.36 -4.62 -19.37
N ALA A 144 -2.33 -4.62 -18.04
CA ALA A 144 -3.53 -4.60 -17.19
C ALA A 144 -4.37 -3.33 -17.37
N THR A 145 -3.77 -2.23 -17.85
CA THR A 145 -4.44 -0.93 -18.01
C THR A 145 -4.67 -0.53 -19.47
N SER A 146 -4.39 -1.42 -20.41
CA SER A 146 -4.48 -1.15 -21.85
C SER A 146 -5.88 -0.73 -22.33
N HIS A 147 -6.95 -1.15 -21.63
CA HIS A 147 -8.33 -0.78 -21.93
C HIS A 147 -8.80 0.53 -21.28
N ARG A 148 -7.99 1.14 -20.41
CA ARG A 148 -8.42 2.25 -19.57
C ARG A 148 -8.40 3.58 -20.31
N PHE A 149 -9.45 4.38 -20.10
CA PHE A 149 -9.51 5.78 -20.51
C PHE A 149 -9.91 6.68 -19.33
N PRO A 150 -9.15 7.76 -19.04
CA PRO A 150 -7.90 8.15 -19.69
C PRO A 150 -6.75 7.17 -19.39
N SER A 151 -5.71 7.20 -20.24
CA SER A 151 -4.50 6.41 -20.00
C SER A 151 -3.80 6.90 -18.72
N PRO A 152 -3.45 6.01 -17.78
CA PRO A 152 -2.84 6.40 -16.52
C PRO A 152 -1.39 6.85 -16.68
N THR A 153 -0.94 7.73 -15.80
CA THR A 153 0.46 8.16 -15.78
C THR A 153 1.32 7.15 -15.02
N LEU A 154 2.36 6.63 -15.65
CA LEU A 154 3.28 5.67 -15.03
C LEU A 154 4.51 6.35 -14.43
N TYR A 155 4.78 6.07 -13.16
CA TYR A 155 5.91 6.58 -12.39
C TYR A 155 6.86 5.44 -12.02
N ASN A 156 8.13 5.55 -12.45
CA ASN A 156 9.21 4.74 -11.90
C ASN A 156 9.82 5.51 -10.72
N LEU A 157 9.84 4.91 -9.54
CA LEU A 157 10.17 5.56 -8.28
C LEU A 157 11.22 4.75 -7.52
N GLU A 158 12.11 5.46 -6.84
CA GLU A 158 13.08 4.84 -5.95
C GLU A 158 12.90 5.30 -4.49
N GLU A 159 13.19 4.42 -3.54
CA GLU A 159 13.22 4.79 -2.13
C GLU A 159 14.18 5.94 -1.85
N GLY A 160 13.69 6.96 -1.15
CA GLY A 160 14.45 8.17 -0.82
C GLY A 160 14.27 9.30 -1.82
N GLU A 161 13.67 9.06 -2.98
CA GLU A 161 13.38 10.13 -3.93
C GLU A 161 12.19 10.98 -3.51
N SER A 162 12.25 12.28 -3.83
CA SER A 162 11.17 13.24 -3.60
C SER A 162 9.84 12.79 -4.22
N MET A 163 9.87 12.13 -5.39
CA MET A 163 8.68 11.66 -6.11
C MET A 163 8.05 10.41 -5.49
N SER A 164 8.79 9.64 -4.67
CA SER A 164 8.28 8.43 -3.99
C SER A 164 7.11 8.73 -3.03
N ARG A 165 6.99 9.98 -2.58
CA ARG A 165 5.85 10.44 -1.77
C ARG A 165 4.51 10.32 -2.49
N ARG A 166 4.48 10.33 -3.82
CA ARG A 166 3.25 10.14 -4.60
C ARG A 166 2.62 8.79 -4.28
N LEU A 167 3.41 7.71 -4.32
CA LEU A 167 2.96 6.38 -3.92
C LEU A 167 2.66 6.34 -2.42
N THR A 168 3.59 6.81 -1.58
CA THR A 168 3.46 6.73 -0.12
C THR A 168 2.18 7.41 0.39
N SER A 169 1.79 8.54 -0.21
CA SER A 169 0.56 9.27 0.13
C SER A 169 -0.75 8.51 -0.16
N ARG A 170 -0.71 7.48 -1.01
CA ARG A 170 -1.87 6.62 -1.33
C ARG A 170 -1.95 5.39 -0.41
N LEU A 171 -0.89 5.09 0.34
CA LEU A 171 -0.82 3.95 1.25
C LEU A 171 -1.32 4.30 2.66
N ALA A 172 -1.84 3.32 3.38
CA ALA A 172 -2.28 3.51 4.76
C ALA A 172 -1.08 3.54 5.72
N PRO A 173 -1.01 4.51 6.66
CA PRO A 173 0.13 4.65 7.57
C PRO A 173 0.09 3.61 8.70
N SER A 174 0.28 2.33 8.37
CA SER A 174 0.27 1.23 9.34
C SER A 174 1.55 1.14 10.19
N HIS A 175 2.62 1.81 9.77
CA HIS A 175 3.88 1.89 10.53
C HIS A 175 3.72 2.57 11.91
N VAL A 176 2.64 3.35 12.09
CA VAL A 176 2.27 4.03 13.35
C VAL A 176 1.68 3.05 14.37
N ASP A 177 1.15 1.92 13.93
CA ASP A 177 0.48 0.97 14.81
C ASP A 177 1.48 0.21 15.73
N PRO A 178 1.00 -0.33 16.86
CA PRO A 178 1.80 -1.21 17.71
C PRO A 178 2.30 -2.44 16.95
N PRO A 179 3.52 -2.95 17.20
CA PRO A 179 4.09 -4.09 16.46
C PRO A 179 3.19 -5.33 16.41
N GLU A 180 2.52 -5.66 17.52
CA GLU A 180 1.62 -6.81 17.63
C GLU A 180 0.45 -6.71 16.63
N GLN A 181 -0.12 -5.51 16.48
CA GLN A 181 -1.22 -5.24 15.55
C GLN A 181 -0.73 -5.22 14.11
N GLN A 182 0.49 -4.74 13.87
CA GLN A 182 1.11 -4.80 12.55
C GLN A 182 1.25 -6.25 12.07
N LEU A 183 1.73 -7.15 12.94
CA LEU A 183 1.85 -8.57 12.63
C LEU A 183 0.49 -9.24 12.40
N ALA A 184 -0.53 -8.88 13.19
CA ALA A 184 -1.88 -9.41 13.01
C ALA A 184 -2.54 -8.97 11.69
N HIS A 185 -2.24 -7.77 11.19
CA HIS A 185 -2.81 -7.23 9.95
C HIS A 185 -1.95 -7.49 8.71
N PHE A 186 -0.66 -7.76 8.90
CA PHE A 186 0.27 -8.05 7.83
C PHE A 186 1.22 -9.16 8.26
N GLU A 187 0.74 -10.40 8.17
CA GLU A 187 1.43 -11.60 8.64
C GLU A 187 2.84 -11.74 8.04
N ARG A 188 3.03 -11.27 6.79
CA ARG A 188 4.33 -11.29 6.09
C ARG A 188 5.44 -10.57 6.83
N LEU A 189 5.12 -9.66 7.74
CA LEU A 189 6.13 -9.00 8.60
C LEU A 189 6.89 -10.00 9.47
N SER A 190 6.37 -11.20 9.71
CA SER A 190 7.08 -12.26 10.41
C SER A 190 8.31 -12.78 9.66
N LEU A 191 8.40 -12.51 8.34
CA LEU A 191 9.55 -12.87 7.51
C LEU A 191 10.73 -11.92 7.71
N LEU A 192 10.50 -10.76 8.30
CA LEU A 192 11.54 -9.76 8.57
C LEU A 192 12.19 -10.01 9.92
N THR A 193 13.49 -9.78 9.98
CA THR A 193 14.21 -9.70 11.25
C THR A 193 13.76 -8.49 12.06
N SER A 194 13.96 -8.52 13.39
CA SER A 194 13.62 -7.39 14.27
C SER A 194 14.28 -6.08 13.82
N ASP A 195 15.52 -6.15 13.33
CA ASP A 195 16.25 -4.98 12.84
C ASP A 195 15.68 -4.42 11.53
N GLU A 196 15.28 -5.30 10.60
CA GLU A 196 14.61 -4.90 9.36
C GLU A 196 13.26 -4.26 9.64
N LEU A 197 12.47 -4.83 10.54
CA LEU A 197 11.17 -4.29 10.94
C LEU A 197 11.34 -2.92 11.61
N HIS A 198 12.34 -2.77 12.49
CA HIS A 198 12.63 -1.48 13.12
C HIS A 198 13.07 -0.43 12.07
N ARG A 199 13.91 -0.80 11.10
CA ARG A 199 14.29 0.09 9.99
C ARG A 199 13.08 0.49 9.15
N LEU A 200 12.24 -0.47 8.74
CA LEU A 200 11.03 -0.26 7.95
C LEU A 200 10.08 0.74 8.62
N ARG A 201 9.85 0.60 9.93
CA ARG A 201 9.01 1.53 10.70
C ARG A 201 9.60 2.94 10.73
N ASN A 202 10.92 3.04 10.83
CA ASN A 202 11.60 4.33 10.94
C ASN A 202 11.66 5.10 9.61
N LYS A 203 11.50 4.43 8.46
CA LYS A 203 11.44 5.08 7.14
C LYS A 203 10.40 6.20 7.06
N PHE A 204 9.26 6.00 7.72
CA PHE A 204 8.07 6.85 7.56
C PHE A 204 7.88 7.84 8.71
N ARG A 205 8.86 8.02 9.60
CA ARG A 205 8.74 8.96 10.74
C ARG A 205 8.33 10.37 10.32
N PHE A 206 8.85 10.84 9.18
CA PHE A 206 8.52 12.16 8.62
C PHE A 206 7.04 12.33 8.25
N CYS A 207 6.29 11.24 8.05
CA CYS A 207 4.87 11.29 7.75
C CYS A 207 4.01 11.54 9.00
N ASN A 208 4.54 11.30 10.21
CA ASN A 208 3.77 11.31 11.45
C ASN A 208 3.62 12.70 12.09
N ASP A 209 4.60 13.57 11.91
CA ASP A 209 4.64 14.85 12.63
C ASP A 209 3.81 15.96 11.96
N THR A 210 3.46 15.81 10.67
CA THR A 210 2.99 16.94 9.86
C THR A 210 1.60 16.74 9.22
N SER A 211 1.08 15.52 9.15
CA SER A 211 -0.01 15.18 8.21
C SER A 211 -1.40 15.03 8.84
N GLY A 212 -1.52 14.95 10.17
CA GLY A 212 -2.79 14.60 10.83
C GLY A 212 -3.36 13.25 10.38
N ASP A 213 -2.55 12.43 9.71
CA ASP A 213 -3.00 11.23 9.06
C ASP A 213 -2.98 10.04 10.03
N THR A 214 -4.15 9.47 10.28
CA THR A 214 -4.32 8.41 11.27
C THR A 214 -4.26 7.04 10.59
N SER A 215 -3.59 6.09 11.25
CA SER A 215 -3.65 4.68 10.87
C SER A 215 -5.09 4.17 10.82
N PHE A 216 -5.33 3.09 10.08
CA PHE A 216 -6.66 2.48 9.98
C PHE A 216 -7.20 2.12 11.36
N ARG A 217 -6.36 1.52 12.21
CA ARG A 217 -6.71 1.15 13.59
C ARG A 217 -7.16 2.36 14.40
N LYS A 218 -6.35 3.43 14.41
CA LYS A 218 -6.68 4.64 15.17
C LYS A 218 -8.00 5.25 14.67
N TRP A 219 -8.17 5.37 13.37
CA TRP A 219 -9.40 5.88 12.76
C TRP A 219 -10.62 5.01 13.09
N PHE A 220 -10.48 3.69 13.03
CA PHE A 220 -11.54 2.74 13.37
C PHE A 220 -12.02 2.94 14.81
N TRP A 221 -11.11 3.02 15.78
CA TRP A 221 -11.49 3.26 17.17
C TRP A 221 -12.04 4.67 17.38
N ASP A 222 -11.46 5.69 16.76
CA ASP A 222 -11.90 7.07 16.94
C ASP A 222 -13.30 7.33 16.34
N VAL A 223 -13.64 6.72 15.19
CA VAL A 223 -14.86 7.02 14.43
C VAL A 223 -15.90 5.92 14.54
N VAL A 224 -15.50 4.67 14.35
CA VAL A 224 -16.43 3.54 14.29
C VAL A 224 -16.78 3.08 15.70
N SER A 225 -15.80 3.00 16.62
CA SER A 225 -16.09 2.60 18.00
C SER A 225 -16.79 3.69 18.83
N ALA A 226 -16.63 4.97 18.48
CA ALA A 226 -17.32 6.07 19.15
C ALA A 226 -18.84 6.03 18.99
N THR A 227 -19.35 5.33 17.97
CA THR A 227 -20.80 5.09 17.80
C THR A 227 -21.30 3.90 18.61
N SER A 228 -20.40 3.06 19.12
CA SER A 228 -20.71 1.99 20.07
C SER A 228 -20.71 2.54 21.50
N LYS A 229 -21.80 2.30 22.25
CA LYS A 229 -21.89 2.64 23.68
C LYS A 229 -20.74 2.08 24.53
N VAL A 230 -19.95 1.14 24.00
CA VAL A 230 -18.78 0.51 24.64
C VAL A 230 -17.70 1.53 25.02
N ALA A 231 -17.56 2.65 24.30
CA ALA A 231 -16.61 3.71 24.67
C ALA A 231 -16.95 4.40 26.01
N LYS A 232 -18.21 4.36 26.45
CA LYS A 232 -18.64 4.93 27.75
C LYS A 232 -18.45 3.98 28.93
N ASP A 233 -18.36 2.67 28.69
CA ASP A 233 -18.27 1.65 29.74
C ASP A 233 -16.83 1.16 30.00
N GLY A 234 -15.81 1.84 29.44
CA GLY A 234 -14.42 1.64 29.84
C GLY A 234 -13.85 0.25 29.57
N GLN A 235 -14.49 -0.56 28.73
CA GLN A 235 -13.90 -1.82 28.28
C GLN A 235 -12.92 -1.53 27.16
N SER A 236 -11.68 -1.25 27.55
CA SER A 236 -10.53 -1.32 26.67
C SER A 236 -10.45 -2.75 26.13
N LEU A 237 -10.84 -2.96 24.87
CA LEU A 237 -10.62 -4.22 24.17
C LEU A 237 -9.14 -4.30 23.79
N THR A 238 -8.30 -4.57 24.78
CA THR A 238 -6.97 -5.15 24.59
C THR A 238 -7.10 -6.66 24.60
N LEU A 239 -7.20 -7.27 23.41
CA LEU A 239 -6.81 -8.65 23.12
C LEU A 239 -6.31 -8.74 21.67
#